data_AF-A0A7R9PG79-F1
#
_entry.id   AF-A0A7R9PG79-F1
#
_cell.length_a   1.000
_cell.length_b   1.000
_cell.length_c   1.000
_cell.angle_alpha   90.00
_cell.angle_beta   90.00
_cell.angle_gamma   90.00
#
_symmetry.space_group_name_H-M   'P 1'
#
loop_
_entity.id
_entity.type
_entity.pdbx_description
1 polymer ?
#
loop_
_entity_poly.entity_id
_entity_poly.type
_entity_poly.pdbx_seq_one_letter_code
_entity_poly.pdbx_strand_id
1 'polypeptide(L)'
;QNLFIQKNVSSLQALKAGDVLIDMCLNLPHLNRYIHKYKDAVAKKGFSLPSSHSEATLVRHSLQALVNDTSLTWSALSLPVLEPLTPDKLEKLSVLTMSCLYCAVSNATASSLLGISSAVSPKCTGTNPGTTSS
;
A
#
# COMPACT_ATOMS: atom_id res chain seq x y z
N GLN A 1 -13.59 2.27 -35.65
CA GLN A 1 -12.96 1.61 -34.48
C GLN A 1 -13.64 1.94 -33.14
N ASN A 2 -14.22 3.13 -32.94
CA ASN A 2 -14.79 3.51 -31.64
C ASN A 2 -16.10 2.76 -31.26
N LEU A 3 -16.94 2.39 -32.25
CA LEU A 3 -18.23 1.71 -32.00
C LEU A 3 -18.08 0.35 -31.29
N PHE A 4 -17.07 -0.44 -31.66
CA PHE A 4 -16.81 -1.74 -31.02
C PHE A 4 -16.38 -1.58 -29.57
N ILE A 5 -15.52 -0.59 -29.29
CA ILE A 5 -15.07 -0.29 -27.93
C ILE A 5 -16.27 0.18 -27.08
N GLN A 6 -17.09 1.09 -27.60
CA GLN A 6 -18.30 1.56 -26.91
C GLN A 6 -19.29 0.42 -26.62
N LYS A 7 -19.49 -0.50 -27.58
CA LYS A 7 -20.33 -1.68 -27.37
C LYS A 7 -19.76 -2.61 -26.31
N ASN A 8 -18.46 -2.88 -26.34
CA ASN A 8 -17.80 -3.70 -25.30
C ASN A 8 -17.91 -3.06 -23.91
N VAL A 9 -17.69 -1.75 -23.83
CA VAL A 9 -17.84 -0.98 -22.58
C VAL A 9 -19.27 -1.06 -22.06
N SER A 10 -20.27 -0.82 -22.92
CA SER A 10 -21.68 -0.90 -22.55
C SER A 10 -22.07 -2.31 -22.09
N SER A 11 -21.59 -3.36 -22.76
CA SER A 11 -21.81 -4.75 -22.34
C SER A 11 -21.18 -5.06 -20.98
N LEU A 12 -19.95 -4.62 -20.73
CA LEU A 12 -19.28 -4.80 -19.44
C LEU A 12 -19.98 -4.02 -18.32
N GLN A 13 -20.42 -2.79 -18.60
CA GLN A 13 -21.22 -2.00 -17.67
C GLN A 13 -22.55 -2.66 -17.33
N ALA A 14 -23.24 -3.25 -18.33
CA ALA A 14 -24.47 -4.02 -18.11
C ALA A 14 -24.25 -5.27 -17.23
N LEU A 15 -23.04 -5.85 -17.27
CA LEU A 15 -22.61 -6.94 -16.41
C LEU A 15 -22.07 -6.48 -15.04
N LYS A 16 -22.22 -5.19 -14.70
CA LYS A 16 -21.69 -4.58 -13.45
C LYS A 16 -20.17 -4.80 -13.29
N ALA A 17 -19.43 -4.81 -14.40
CA ALA A 17 -17.99 -5.02 -14.37
C ALA A 17 -17.28 -4.00 -13.46
N GLY A 18 -17.73 -2.75 -13.43
CA GLY A 18 -17.17 -1.74 -12.53
C GLY A 18 -17.26 -2.12 -11.06
N ASP A 19 -18.39 -2.66 -10.60
CA ASP A 19 -18.56 -3.10 -9.22
C ASP A 19 -17.67 -4.30 -8.89
N VAL A 20 -17.62 -5.28 -9.80
CA VAL A 20 -16.77 -6.47 -9.67
C VAL A 20 -15.28 -6.10 -9.60
N LEU A 21 -14.83 -5.17 -10.44
CA LEU A 21 -13.44 -4.72 -10.47
C LEU A 21 -13.06 -3.96 -9.20
N ILE A 22 -13.94 -3.07 -8.72
CA ILE A 22 -13.71 -2.35 -7.46
C ILE A 22 -13.66 -3.34 -6.29
N ASP A 23 -14.59 -4.30 -6.23
CA ASP A 23 -14.61 -5.31 -5.17
C ASP A 23 -13.38 -6.22 -5.23
N MET A 24 -12.92 -6.59 -6.43
CA MET A 24 -11.64 -7.28 -6.59
C MET A 24 -10.48 -6.46 -6.00
N CYS A 25 -10.38 -5.17 -6.33
CA CYS A 25 -9.31 -4.29 -5.82
C CYS A 25 -9.35 -4.17 -4.29
N LEU A 26 -10.55 -4.11 -3.69
CA LEU A 26 -10.73 -4.07 -2.24
C LEU A 26 -10.31 -5.38 -1.54
N ASN A 27 -10.23 -6.48 -2.27
CA ASN A 27 -9.92 -7.81 -1.73
C ASN A 27 -8.51 -8.31 -2.09
N LEU A 28 -7.68 -7.50 -2.76
CA LEU A 28 -6.30 -7.89 -3.06
C LEU A 28 -5.49 -8.11 -1.77
N PRO A 29 -4.74 -9.23 -1.61
CA PRO A 29 -4.28 -9.67 -0.30
C PRO A 29 -3.41 -8.67 0.45
N HIS A 30 -2.47 -8.01 -0.23
CA HIS A 30 -1.53 -7.09 0.39
C HIS A 30 -2.15 -5.72 0.59
N LEU A 31 -2.96 -5.26 -0.37
CA LEU A 31 -3.70 -4.00 -0.25
C LEU A 31 -4.80 -4.07 0.82
N ASN A 32 -5.50 -5.19 0.91
CA ASN A 32 -6.59 -5.38 1.86
C ASN A 32 -6.12 -5.26 3.32
N ARG A 33 -4.88 -5.68 3.62
CA ARG A 33 -4.28 -5.41 4.93
C ARG A 33 -4.23 -3.91 5.27
N TYR A 34 -3.91 -3.07 4.29
CA TYR A 34 -3.89 -1.61 4.48
C TYR A 34 -5.29 -1.00 4.49
N ILE A 35 -6.25 -1.60 3.78
CA ILE A 35 -7.68 -1.22 3.89
C ILE A 35 -8.18 -1.40 5.33
N HIS A 36 -7.85 -2.52 5.97
CA HIS A 36 -8.21 -2.73 7.37
C HIS A 36 -7.53 -1.72 8.30
N LYS A 37 -6.22 -1.48 8.12
CA LYS A 37 -5.50 -0.46 8.91
C LYS A 37 -6.07 0.95 8.75
N TYR A 38 -6.45 1.32 7.53
CA TYR A 38 -7.09 2.61 7.27
C TYR A 38 -8.45 2.70 7.98
N LYS A 39 -9.31 1.68 7.83
CA LYS A 39 -10.62 1.62 8.51
C LYS A 39 -10.47 1.71 10.03
N ASP A 40 -9.50 1.02 10.60
CA ASP A 40 -9.18 1.11 12.02
C ASP A 40 -8.73 2.52 12.42
N ALA A 41 -7.85 3.14 11.63
CA ALA A 41 -7.35 4.48 11.92
C ALA A 41 -8.46 5.54 11.94
N VAL A 42 -9.40 5.50 10.98
CA VAL A 42 -10.54 6.42 10.95
C VAL A 42 -11.59 6.09 12.01
N ALA A 43 -11.66 4.85 12.49
CA ALA A 43 -12.51 4.43 13.61
C ALA A 43 -11.98 4.87 14.99
N LYS A 44 -11.25 5.99 15.06
CA LYS A 44 -10.65 6.59 16.27
C LYS A 44 -9.57 5.74 16.95
N LYS A 45 -9.00 4.74 16.27
CA LYS A 45 -7.84 3.98 16.79
C LYS A 45 -6.50 4.64 16.44
N GLY A 46 -6.49 5.65 15.58
CA GLY A 46 -5.29 6.36 15.15
C GLY A 46 -4.45 5.56 14.15
N PHE A 47 -3.43 6.18 13.59
CA PHE A 47 -2.56 5.56 12.59
C PHE A 47 -1.55 4.61 13.25
N SER A 48 -1.61 3.31 12.91
CA SER A 48 -0.60 2.32 13.29
C SER A 48 0.51 2.23 12.23
N LEU A 49 1.47 3.14 12.31
CA LEU A 49 2.66 3.13 11.44
C LEU A 49 3.76 2.25 12.04
N PRO A 50 4.70 1.73 11.23
CA PRO A 50 5.85 1.00 11.73
C PRO A 50 6.62 1.85 12.74
N SER A 51 6.89 1.29 13.91
CA SER A 51 7.54 1.97 15.03
C SER A 51 8.84 1.29 15.46
N SER A 52 9.03 0.04 15.01
CA SER A 52 10.20 -0.79 15.32
C SER A 52 10.93 -1.25 14.06
N HIS A 53 12.20 -1.62 14.22
CA HIS A 53 13.02 -2.14 13.13
C HIS A 53 12.45 -3.45 12.53
N SER A 54 11.88 -4.31 13.38
CA SER A 54 11.24 -5.56 12.94
C SER A 54 9.99 -5.29 12.09
N GLU A 55 9.11 -4.39 12.52
CA GLU A 55 7.95 -3.96 11.73
C GLU A 55 8.35 -3.32 10.40
N ALA A 56 9.37 -2.46 10.41
CA ALA A 56 9.88 -1.81 9.21
C ALA A 56 10.44 -2.84 8.21
N THR A 57 11.14 -3.87 8.71
CA THR A 57 11.66 -4.98 7.90
C THR A 57 10.52 -5.79 7.27
N LEU A 58 9.46 -6.09 8.02
CA LEU A 58 8.27 -6.78 7.49
C LEU A 58 7.58 -5.98 6.38
N VAL A 59 7.45 -4.66 6.56
CA VAL A 59 6.88 -3.77 5.53
C VAL A 59 7.74 -3.83 4.26
N ARG A 60 9.06 -3.69 4.39
CA ARG A 60 10.00 -3.78 3.25
C ARG A 60 9.89 -5.11 2.52
N HIS A 61 9.77 -6.23 3.24
CA HIS A 61 9.69 -7.56 2.64
C HIS A 61 8.38 -7.80 1.86
N SER A 62 7.31 -7.08 2.22
CA SER A 62 6.01 -7.14 1.54
C SER A 62 5.83 -6.14 0.40
N LEU A 63 6.80 -5.23 0.21
CA LEU A 63 6.67 -4.09 -0.70
C LEU A 63 6.40 -4.52 -2.15
N GLN A 64 7.14 -5.51 -2.67
CA GLN A 64 6.98 -5.93 -4.06
C GLN A 64 5.57 -6.46 -4.34
N ALA A 65 5.01 -7.24 -3.42
CA ALA A 65 3.67 -7.79 -3.60
C ALA A 65 2.61 -6.69 -3.52
N LEU A 66 2.82 -5.67 -2.68
CA LEU A 66 1.96 -4.49 -2.60
C LEU A 66 2.03 -3.61 -3.87
N VAL A 67 3.20 -3.48 -4.48
CA VAL A 67 3.37 -2.81 -5.79
C VAL A 67 2.58 -3.54 -6.88
N ASN A 68 2.58 -4.87 -6.86
CA ASN A 68 1.81 -5.67 -7.81
C ASN A 68 0.29 -5.45 -7.63
N ASP A 69 -0.21 -5.50 -6.39
CA ASP A 69 -1.62 -5.21 -6.09
C ASP A 69 -2.01 -3.79 -6.54
N THR A 70 -1.12 -2.81 -6.33
CA THR A 70 -1.36 -1.41 -6.73
C THR A 70 -1.36 -1.24 -8.25
N SER A 71 -0.46 -1.93 -8.98
CA SER A 71 -0.47 -1.95 -10.44
C SER A 71 -1.75 -2.56 -11.00
N LEU A 72 -2.20 -3.69 -10.46
CA LEU A 72 -3.46 -4.32 -10.87
C LEU A 72 -4.65 -3.39 -10.62
N THR A 73 -4.67 -2.74 -9.45
CA THR A 73 -5.67 -1.73 -9.11
C THR A 73 -5.67 -0.59 -10.13
N TRP A 74 -4.50 -0.03 -10.44
CA TRP A 74 -4.36 1.02 -11.44
C TRP A 74 -4.88 0.58 -12.82
N SER A 75 -4.52 -0.62 -13.28
CA SER A 75 -5.01 -1.17 -14.54
C SER A 75 -6.53 -1.34 -14.56
N ALA A 76 -7.12 -1.87 -13.49
CA ALA A 76 -8.57 -2.05 -13.37
C ALA A 76 -9.32 -0.71 -13.37
N LEU A 77 -8.81 0.27 -12.62
CA LEU A 77 -9.44 1.58 -12.48
C LEU A 77 -9.29 2.47 -13.72
N SER A 78 -8.29 2.20 -14.56
CA SER A 78 -8.08 2.91 -15.83
C SER A 78 -9.04 2.46 -16.94
N LEU A 79 -9.85 1.43 -16.72
CA LEU A 79 -10.82 0.95 -17.70
C LEU A 79 -12.05 1.87 -17.77
N PRO A 80 -12.59 2.17 -18.97
CA PRO A 80 -13.77 3.01 -19.14
C PRO A 80 -15.10 2.32 -18.76
N VAL A 81 -15.08 1.35 -17.84
CA VAL A 81 -16.23 0.53 -17.43
C VAL A 81 -16.76 0.89 -16.04
N LEU A 82 -16.14 1.86 -15.36
CA LEU A 82 -16.53 2.28 -14.02
C LEU A 82 -17.82 3.12 -14.00
N GLU A 83 -18.19 3.72 -15.14
CA GLU A 83 -19.39 4.55 -15.25
C GLU A 83 -20.70 3.75 -15.12
N PRO A 84 -21.76 4.36 -14.55
CA PRO A 84 -21.75 5.64 -13.84
C PRO A 84 -21.07 5.50 -12.46
N LEU A 85 -20.36 6.55 -12.04
CA LEU A 85 -19.78 6.68 -10.70
C LEU A 85 -20.89 7.00 -9.70
N THR A 86 -21.55 5.95 -9.19
CA THR A 86 -22.55 6.08 -8.13
C THR A 86 -21.90 6.47 -6.80
N PRO A 87 -22.66 7.03 -5.83
CA PRO A 87 -22.14 7.32 -4.49
C PRO A 87 -21.44 6.11 -3.83
N ASP A 88 -22.03 4.92 -3.95
CA ASP A 88 -21.47 3.68 -3.40
C ASP A 88 -20.11 3.32 -4.03
N LYS A 89 -19.97 3.48 -5.36
CA LYS A 89 -18.68 3.25 -6.04
C LYS A 89 -17.65 4.29 -5.60
N LEU A 90 -18.06 5.55 -5.47
CA LEU A 90 -17.18 6.63 -5.01
C LEU A 90 -16.69 6.39 -3.58
N GLU A 91 -17.55 5.91 -2.68
CA GLU A 91 -17.16 5.53 -1.33
C GLU A 91 -16.10 4.42 -1.35
N LYS A 92 -16.34 3.34 -2.11
CA LYS A 92 -15.38 2.24 -2.26
C LYS A 92 -14.05 2.71 -2.85
N LEU A 93 -14.08 3.56 -3.88
CA LEU A 93 -12.89 4.15 -4.50
C LEU A 93 -12.13 5.07 -3.54
N SER A 94 -12.85 5.82 -2.71
CA SER A 94 -12.27 6.66 -1.66
C SER A 94 -11.53 5.81 -0.63
N VAL A 95 -12.16 4.74 -0.12
CA VAL A 95 -11.53 3.77 0.78
C VAL A 95 -10.27 3.18 0.15
N LEU A 96 -10.35 2.75 -1.11
CA LEU A 96 -9.22 2.18 -1.83
C LEU A 96 -8.06 3.17 -1.96
N THR A 97 -8.34 4.41 -2.39
CA THR A 97 -7.36 5.48 -2.56
C THR A 97 -6.69 5.85 -1.24
N MET A 98 -7.47 6.02 -0.18
CA MET A 98 -6.95 6.32 1.16
C MET A 98 -6.10 5.18 1.72
N SER A 99 -6.42 3.94 1.39
CA SER A 99 -5.63 2.76 1.78
C SER A 99 -4.30 2.68 1.03
N CYS A 100 -4.29 3.04 -0.26
CA CYS A 100 -3.06 3.22 -1.03
C CYS A 100 -2.18 4.34 -0.44
N LEU A 101 -2.78 5.45 -0.02
CA LEU A 101 -2.06 6.53 0.67
C LEU A 101 -1.47 6.07 2.01
N TYR A 102 -2.24 5.31 2.80
CA TYR A 102 -1.74 4.70 4.03
C TYR A 102 -0.53 3.81 3.75
N CYS A 103 -0.60 2.95 2.74
CA CYS A 103 0.49 2.11 2.27
C CYS A 103 1.75 2.95 2.00
N ALA A 104 1.63 4.03 1.22
CA ALA A 104 2.74 4.91 0.88
C ALA A 104 3.40 5.53 2.12
N VAL A 105 2.59 6.04 3.05
CA VAL A 105 3.08 6.61 4.32
C VAL A 105 3.77 5.53 5.16
N SER A 106 3.14 4.37 5.34
CA SER A 106 3.73 3.24 6.10
C SER A 106 5.05 2.78 5.51
N ASN A 107 5.18 2.74 4.18
CA ASN A 107 6.42 2.34 3.51
C ASN A 107 7.51 3.43 3.61
N ALA A 108 7.13 4.71 3.53
CA ALA A 108 8.04 5.82 3.76
C ALA A 108 8.57 5.81 5.20
N THR A 109 7.70 5.60 6.20
CA THR A 109 8.09 5.47 7.61
C THR A 109 9.04 4.29 7.83
N ALA A 110 8.72 3.10 7.27
CA ALA A 110 9.60 1.93 7.34
C ALA A 110 10.97 2.21 6.71
N SER A 111 11.00 2.86 5.55
CA SER A 111 12.25 3.20 4.86
C SER A 111 13.10 4.17 5.69
N SER A 112 12.50 5.17 6.34
CA SER A 112 13.19 6.08 7.24
C SER A 112 13.78 5.35 8.45
N LEU A 113 13.03 4.46 9.10
CA LEU A 113 13.50 3.66 10.25
C LEU A 113 14.71 2.78 9.90
N LEU A 114 14.64 2.09 8.75
CA LEU A 114 15.74 1.24 8.30
C LEU A 114 16.97 2.06 7.88
N GLY A 115 16.76 3.20 7.22
CA GLY A 115 17.83 4.13 6.82
C GLY A 115 18.61 4.71 8.00
N ILE A 116 17.90 5.09 9.07
CA ILE A 116 18.52 5.58 10.32
C ILE A 116 19.32 4.46 11.00
N SER A 117 18.80 3.23 11.01
CA SER A 117 19.50 2.07 11.61
C SER A 117 20.82 1.76 10.91
N SER A 118 20.89 1.91 9.58
CA SER A 118 22.13 1.73 8.80
C SER A 118 23.16 2.84 8.98
N ALA A 119 22.76 4.04 9.43
CA ALA A 119 23.67 5.15 9.69
C ALA A 119 24.41 5.01 11.04
N VAL A 120 23.90 4.17 11.95
CA VAL A 120 24.57 3.83 13.21
C VAL A 120 25.39 2.55 13.02
N SER A 121 26.58 2.69 12.43
CA SER A 121 27.60 1.64 12.54
C SER A 121 28.25 1.71 13.93
N PRO A 122 28.14 0.69 14.80
CA PRO A 122 28.95 0.63 16.00
C PRO A 122 30.34 0.12 15.59
N LYS A 123 31.25 1.03 15.25
CA LYS A 123 32.68 0.74 15.26
C LYS A 123 33.38 1.62 16.29
N CYS A 124 33.01 1.44 17.56
CA CYS A 124 33.98 1.61 18.64
C CYS A 124 34.81 0.33 18.69
N THR A 125 35.90 0.28 17.93
CA THR A 125 37.00 -0.63 18.24
C THR A 125 37.55 -0.19 19.59
N GLY A 126 37.25 -0.97 20.62
CA GLY A 126 37.73 -0.75 21.97
C GLY A 126 39.25 -0.57 22.02
N THR A 127 39.65 0.43 22.78
CA THR A 127 40.98 0.71 23.27
C THR A 127 41.60 -0.54 23.92
N ASN A 128 42.82 -0.90 23.51
CA ASN A 128 43.75 -1.65 24.38
C ASN A 128 44.67 -0.64 25.06
N PRO A 129 44.56 -0.39 26.38
CA PRO A 129 45.65 0.12 27.18
C PRO A 129 46.25 -1.05 27.97
N GLY A 130 47.35 -1.60 27.46
CA GLY A 130 48.22 -2.53 28.17
C GLY A 130 49.56 -2.52 27.44
N THR A 131 50.73 -2.39 28.06
CA THR A 131 51.11 -2.52 29.47
C THR A 131 52.47 -1.82 29.62
N THR A 132 52.73 -1.25 30.79
CA THR A 132 54.00 -0.67 31.22
C THR A 132 55.16 -1.69 31.29
N SER A 133 56.39 -1.14 31.21
CA SER A 133 57.67 -1.59 31.81
C SER A 133 58.31 -2.92 31.38
N SER A 134 59.47 -2.86 30.70
CA SER A 134 60.82 -2.95 31.30
C SER A 134 61.90 -2.75 30.23
#